data_AF-A0A927P987-F1
#
_entry.id   AF-A0A927P987-F1
#
_cell.length_a   1.000
_cell.length_b   1.000
_cell.length_c   1.000
_cell.angle_alpha   90.00
_cell.angle_beta   90.00
_cell.angle_gamma   90.00
#
_symmetry.space_group_name_H-M   'P 1'
#
loop_
_entity.id
_entity.type
_entity.pdbx_description
1 polymer ?
#
loop_
_entity_poly.entity_id
_entity_poly.type
_entity_poly.pdbx_seq_one_letter_code
_entity_poly.pdbx_strand_id
1 'polypeptide(L)'
;MMTTKDAATIWRMSIRTVVERCKEGMIPLATQEGRKWRIPKKSIKPILTRHQACVHFQYIESIQSGANPKVSEAGFIFLADVGFITELGKNGSSIQKLLKDVKLTALGKELIEKENEERRKQGKTEIVLKIVANVGVVKAEAVVKTHI
;
A
#
# COMPACT_ATOMS: atom_id res chain seq x y z
N MET A 1 -19.83 -9.05 -7.74
CA MET A 1 -19.02 -9.52 -6.59
C MET A 1 -18.74 -11.01 -6.72
N MET A 2 -17.73 -11.50 -6.00
CA MET A 2 -17.38 -12.91 -5.80
C MET A 2 -17.13 -13.16 -4.31
N THR A 3 -17.21 -14.43 -3.89
CA THR A 3 -16.93 -14.82 -2.51
C THR A 3 -15.44 -15.01 -2.27
N THR A 4 -15.03 -15.12 -1.00
CA THR A 4 -13.65 -15.49 -0.65
C THR A 4 -13.28 -16.90 -1.11
N LYS A 5 -14.27 -17.80 -1.24
CA LYS A 5 -14.07 -19.14 -1.79
C LYS A 5 -13.77 -19.08 -3.29
N ASP A 6 -14.54 -18.29 -4.04
CA ASP A 6 -14.32 -18.11 -5.49
C ASP A 6 -12.95 -17.47 -5.74
N ALA A 7 -12.63 -16.41 -5.00
CA ALA A 7 -11.36 -15.71 -5.06
C ALA A 7 -10.18 -16.64 -4.70
N ALA A 8 -10.32 -17.46 -3.66
CA ALA A 8 -9.32 -18.46 -3.26
C ALA A 8 -9.03 -19.45 -4.39
N THR A 9 -10.06 -19.94 -5.07
CA THR A 9 -9.91 -20.82 -6.23
C THR A 9 -9.21 -20.12 -7.39
N ILE A 10 -9.67 -18.92 -7.78
CA ILE A 10 -9.11 -18.17 -8.92
C ILE A 10 -7.65 -17.80 -8.68
N TRP A 11 -7.34 -17.31 -7.47
CA TRP A 11 -6.00 -16.82 -7.13
C TRP A 11 -5.07 -17.93 -6.64
N ARG A 12 -5.57 -19.17 -6.49
CA ARG A 12 -4.84 -20.31 -5.92
C ARG A 12 -4.24 -19.94 -4.56
N MET A 13 -5.09 -19.47 -3.66
CA MET A 13 -4.75 -19.05 -2.30
C MET A 13 -5.68 -19.73 -1.30
N SER A 14 -5.27 -19.85 -0.04
CA SER A 14 -6.20 -20.33 0.99
C SER A 14 -7.32 -19.31 1.22
N ILE A 15 -8.54 -19.79 1.52
CA ILE A 15 -9.67 -18.91 1.88
C ILE A 15 -9.29 -18.01 3.06
N ARG A 16 -8.55 -18.56 4.03
CA ARG A 16 -8.03 -17.82 5.18
C ARG A 16 -7.18 -16.63 4.74
N THR A 17 -6.21 -16.85 3.85
CA THR A 17 -5.35 -15.77 3.34
C THR A 17 -6.15 -14.72 2.59
N VAL A 18 -7.17 -15.11 1.80
CA VAL A 18 -8.06 -14.15 1.13
C VAL A 18 -8.81 -13.30 2.16
N VAL A 19 -9.35 -13.91 3.22
CA VAL A 19 -10.04 -13.20 4.31
C VAL A 19 -9.08 -12.24 5.02
N GLU A 20 -7.85 -12.67 5.31
CA GLU A 20 -6.82 -11.82 5.92
C GLU A 20 -6.51 -10.62 5.02
N ARG A 21 -6.37 -10.81 3.70
CA ARG A 21 -6.15 -9.69 2.75
C ARG A 21 -7.35 -8.75 2.63
N CYS A 22 -8.57 -9.26 2.79
CA CYS A 22 -9.75 -8.40 2.89
C CYS A 22 -9.72 -7.54 4.16
N LYS A 23 -9.43 -8.15 5.32
CA LYS A 23 -9.34 -7.45 6.62
C LYS A 23 -8.22 -6.42 6.64
N GLU A 24 -7.08 -6.76 6.06
CA GLU A 24 -5.92 -5.88 5.92
C GLU A 24 -6.17 -4.71 4.96
N GLY A 25 -7.25 -4.74 4.16
CA GLY A 25 -7.54 -3.71 3.16
C GLY A 25 -6.75 -3.87 1.86
N MET A 26 -6.02 -4.97 1.66
CA MET A 26 -5.20 -5.23 0.47
C MET A 26 -6.00 -5.59 -0.79
N ILE A 27 -7.32 -5.75 -0.64
CA ILE A 27 -8.26 -5.90 -1.75
C ILE A 27 -9.20 -4.70 -1.70
N PRO A 28 -8.89 -3.59 -2.39
CA PRO A 28 -9.72 -2.40 -2.38
C PRO A 28 -11.15 -2.71 -2.82
N LEU A 29 -12.11 -1.98 -2.24
CA LEU A 29 -13.54 -2.13 -2.47
C LEU A 29 -14.14 -3.49 -2.05
N ALA A 30 -13.36 -4.37 -1.40
CA ALA A 30 -13.92 -5.52 -0.72
C ALA A 30 -14.73 -5.04 0.49
N THR A 31 -15.97 -5.50 0.60
CA THR A 31 -16.88 -5.13 1.68
C THR A 31 -17.30 -6.36 2.48
N GLN A 32 -17.56 -6.16 3.76
CA GLN A 32 -18.07 -7.21 4.64
C GLN A 32 -19.60 -7.12 4.71
N GLU A 33 -20.29 -8.15 4.21
CA GLU A 33 -21.73 -8.34 4.32
C GLU A 33 -22.03 -9.39 5.39
N GLY A 34 -22.36 -8.93 6.59
CA GLY A 34 -22.52 -9.79 7.77
C GLY A 34 -21.21 -10.51 8.13
N ARG A 35 -21.18 -11.84 8.01
CA ARG A 35 -19.98 -12.66 8.28
C ARG A 35 -19.18 -13.00 7.01
N LYS A 36 -19.61 -12.54 5.84
CA LYS A 36 -19.01 -12.91 4.54
C LYS A 36 -18.41 -11.68 3.87
N TRP A 37 -17.28 -11.87 3.20
CA TRP A 37 -16.68 -10.82 2.37
C TRP A 37 -17.23 -10.92 0.93
N ARG A 38 -17.46 -9.76 0.34
CA ARG A 38 -17.73 -9.56 -1.08
C ARG A 38 -16.55 -8.88 -1.73
N ILE A 39 -16.02 -9.53 -2.74
CA ILE A 39 -14.86 -9.05 -3.50
C ILE A 39 -15.34 -8.66 -4.90
N PRO A 40 -14.98 -7.48 -5.43
CA PRO A 40 -15.24 -7.17 -6.83
C PRO A 40 -14.66 -8.22 -7.79
N LYS A 41 -15.39 -8.57 -8.86
CA LYS A 41 -14.94 -9.61 -9.82
C LYS A 41 -13.64 -9.22 -10.55
N LYS A 42 -13.36 -7.92 -10.65
CA LYS A 42 -12.16 -7.35 -11.29
C LYS A 42 -11.02 -7.08 -10.30
N SER A 43 -11.15 -7.49 -9.04
CA SER A 43 -10.07 -7.31 -8.06
C SER A 43 -8.84 -8.11 -8.45
N ILE A 44 -7.68 -7.49 -8.26
CA ILE A 44 -6.38 -8.09 -8.54
C ILE A 44 -5.98 -8.97 -7.36
N LYS A 45 -5.30 -10.09 -7.66
CA LYS A 45 -4.75 -10.98 -6.63
C LYS A 45 -3.80 -10.20 -5.73
N PRO A 46 -4.05 -10.14 -4.40
CA PRO A 46 -3.15 -9.46 -3.49
C PRO A 46 -1.83 -10.24 -3.34
N ILE A 47 -0.71 -9.61 -3.70
CA ILE A 47 0.63 -10.21 -3.57
C ILE A 47 1.40 -9.70 -2.34
N LEU A 48 0.90 -8.64 -1.69
CA LEU A 48 1.48 -8.03 -0.50
C LEU A 48 0.53 -8.15 0.70
N THR A 49 1.09 -8.23 1.90
CA THR A 49 0.39 -7.89 3.16
C THR A 49 0.30 -6.37 3.31
N ARG A 50 -0.56 -5.88 4.21
CA ARG A 50 -0.57 -4.46 4.58
C ARG A 50 0.79 -3.96 5.05
N HIS A 51 1.45 -4.73 5.91
CA HIS A 51 2.78 -4.37 6.40
C HIS A 51 3.79 -4.25 5.24
N GLN A 52 3.81 -5.21 4.32
CA GLN A 52 4.69 -5.16 3.14
C GLN A 52 4.38 -3.94 2.26
N ALA A 53 3.11 -3.62 2.03
CA ALA A 53 2.72 -2.41 1.30
C ALA A 53 3.27 -1.14 1.98
N CYS A 54 3.19 -1.04 3.30
CA CYS A 54 3.76 0.10 4.04
C CYS A 54 5.29 0.19 3.92
N VAL A 55 6.00 -0.95 3.90
CA VAL A 55 7.44 -0.99 3.63
C VAL A 55 7.74 -0.50 2.19
N HIS A 56 6.91 -0.86 1.21
CA HIS A 56 7.03 -0.32 -0.14
C HIS A 56 6.83 1.20 -0.17
N PHE A 57 5.90 1.74 0.62
CA PHE A 57 5.73 3.20 0.73
C PHE A 57 6.97 3.88 1.33
N GLN A 58 7.62 3.28 2.33
CA GLN A 58 8.90 3.75 2.87
C GLN A 58 10.02 3.74 1.83
N TYR A 59 10.05 2.74 0.92
CA TYR A 59 11.01 2.75 -0.18
C TYR A 59 10.77 3.90 -1.16
N ILE A 60 9.50 4.23 -1.46
CA ILE A 60 9.18 5.39 -2.32
C ILE A 60 9.76 6.66 -1.72
N GLU A 61 9.48 6.93 -0.44
CA GLU A 61 10.01 8.10 0.27
C GLU A 61 11.54 8.11 0.31
N SER A 62 12.16 6.96 0.57
CA SER A 62 13.62 6.84 0.61
C SER A 62 14.23 7.19 -0.75
N ILE A 63 13.64 6.69 -1.85
CA ILE A 63 14.07 6.98 -3.22
C ILE A 63 13.89 8.46 -3.56
N GLN A 64 12.77 9.06 -3.15
CA GLN A 64 12.50 10.49 -3.32
C GLN A 64 13.47 11.36 -2.52
N SER A 65 13.95 10.86 -1.39
CA SER A 65 14.99 11.48 -0.56
C SER A 65 16.41 11.25 -1.09
N GLY A 66 16.57 10.54 -2.21
CA GLY A 66 17.86 10.30 -2.87
C GLY A 66 18.53 8.96 -2.56
N ALA A 67 17.91 8.09 -1.75
CA ALA A 67 18.42 6.73 -1.56
C ALA A 67 18.24 5.87 -2.82
N ASN A 68 19.03 4.80 -2.94
CA ASN A 68 18.95 3.88 -4.08
C ASN A 68 18.86 2.42 -3.60
N PRO A 69 17.78 2.03 -2.88
CA PRO A 69 17.59 0.66 -2.45
C PRO A 69 17.38 -0.27 -3.67
N LYS A 70 17.81 -1.52 -3.52
CA LYS A 70 17.47 -2.59 -4.46
C LYS A 70 16.04 -3.04 -4.17
N VAL A 71 15.13 -2.77 -5.10
CA VAL A 71 13.71 -3.08 -4.94
C VAL A 71 13.18 -3.86 -6.14
N SER A 72 12.22 -4.75 -5.89
CA SER A 72 11.52 -5.50 -6.95
C SER A 72 10.34 -4.70 -7.48
N GLU A 73 10.13 -4.74 -8.79
CA GLU A 73 9.09 -3.97 -9.48
C GLU A 73 7.67 -4.49 -9.22
N ALA A 74 7.49 -5.82 -9.08
CA ALA A 74 6.17 -6.45 -9.01
C ALA A 74 5.27 -5.88 -7.90
N GLY A 75 5.87 -5.57 -6.74
CA GLY A 75 5.14 -4.97 -5.62
C GLY A 75 4.60 -3.57 -5.95
N PHE A 76 5.40 -2.74 -6.64
CA PHE A 76 4.97 -1.38 -7.00
C PHE A 76 3.95 -1.39 -8.14
N ILE A 77 4.10 -2.27 -9.13
CA ILE A 77 3.08 -2.47 -10.16
C ILE A 77 1.74 -2.82 -9.50
N PHE A 78 1.75 -3.81 -8.59
CA PHE A 78 0.54 -4.18 -7.87
C PHE A 78 -0.07 -2.98 -7.12
N LEU A 79 0.74 -2.22 -6.36
CA LEU A 79 0.27 -1.07 -5.59
C LEU A 79 -0.32 0.03 -6.50
N ALA A 80 0.23 0.23 -7.70
CA ALA A 80 -0.31 1.15 -8.69
C ALA A 80 -1.62 0.63 -9.28
N ASP A 81 -1.67 -0.65 -9.68
CA ASP A 81 -2.84 -1.26 -10.31
C ASP A 81 -4.07 -1.30 -9.37
N VAL A 82 -3.85 -1.44 -8.06
CA VAL A 82 -4.93 -1.37 -7.07
C VAL A 82 -5.17 0.04 -6.52
N GLY A 83 -4.44 1.04 -7.01
CA GLY A 83 -4.69 2.46 -6.74
C GLY A 83 -4.18 2.97 -5.39
N PHE A 84 -3.23 2.30 -4.74
CA PHE A 84 -2.59 2.81 -3.52
C PHE A 84 -1.54 3.90 -3.81
N ILE A 85 -0.94 3.84 -4.99
CA ILE A 85 0.00 4.83 -5.50
C ILE A 85 -0.44 5.27 -6.89
N THR A 86 0.05 6.42 -7.35
CA THR A 86 -0.15 6.87 -8.74
C THR A 86 0.49 5.91 -9.73
N GLU A 87 0.05 5.97 -10.99
CA GLU A 87 0.62 5.17 -12.07
C GLU A 87 2.14 5.34 -12.18
N LEU A 88 2.82 4.24 -12.54
CA LEU A 88 4.24 4.26 -12.85
C LEU A 88 4.44 4.82 -14.26
N GLY A 89 5.31 5.81 -14.42
CA GLY A 89 5.59 6.43 -15.71
C GLY A 89 6.08 5.43 -16.77
N LYS A 90 5.76 5.68 -18.04
CA LYS A 90 6.14 4.82 -19.18
C LYS A 90 7.58 5.05 -19.69
N ASN A 91 8.25 6.08 -19.20
CA ASN A 91 9.56 6.50 -19.70
C ASN A 91 10.67 5.79 -18.90
N GLY A 92 10.96 4.55 -19.32
CA GLY A 92 11.82 3.62 -18.61
C GLY A 92 13.30 4.02 -18.53
N SER A 93 13.92 3.62 -17.42
CA SER A 93 15.31 3.11 -17.41
C SER A 93 15.63 2.35 -16.10
N SER A 94 14.89 2.59 -15.02
CA SER A 94 14.87 1.72 -13.83
C SER A 94 13.65 2.01 -12.96
N ILE A 95 13.20 1.03 -12.16
CA ILE A 95 12.08 1.21 -11.23
C ILE A 95 12.35 2.38 -10.25
N GLN A 96 13.59 2.59 -9.82
CA GLN A 96 13.94 3.70 -8.92
C GLN A 96 13.71 5.06 -9.57
N LYS A 97 13.96 5.21 -10.87
CA LYS A 97 13.66 6.46 -11.57
C LYS A 97 12.15 6.69 -11.65
N LEU A 98 11.38 5.65 -11.93
CA LEU A 98 9.92 5.73 -12.00
C LEU A 98 9.32 6.13 -10.64
N LEU A 99 9.84 5.59 -9.54
CA LEU A 99 9.32 5.86 -8.20
C LEU A 99 9.59 7.30 -7.69
N LYS A 100 10.45 8.09 -8.36
CA LYS A 100 10.72 9.47 -7.94
C LYS A 100 9.50 10.38 -8.03
N ASP A 101 8.64 10.16 -9.03
CA ASP A 101 7.48 11.02 -9.28
C ASP A 101 6.17 10.42 -8.73
N VAL A 102 6.24 9.23 -8.14
CA VAL A 102 5.09 8.51 -7.61
C VAL A 102 4.56 9.13 -6.32
N LYS A 103 3.24 9.24 -6.19
CA LYS A 103 2.59 9.75 -4.98
C LYS A 103 1.68 8.69 -4.37
N LEU A 104 1.52 8.73 -3.05
CA LEU A 104 0.49 7.96 -2.36
C LEU A 104 -0.88 8.59 -2.61
N THR A 105 -1.86 7.75 -2.94
CA THR A 105 -3.25 8.16 -3.05
C THR A 105 -3.89 8.22 -1.65
N ALA A 106 -5.17 8.63 -1.57
CA ALA A 106 -5.94 8.55 -0.33
C ALA A 106 -5.98 7.12 0.23
N LEU A 107 -6.19 6.12 -0.63
CA LEU A 107 -6.19 4.71 -0.23
C LEU A 107 -4.85 4.27 0.36
N GLY A 108 -3.73 4.72 -0.22
CA GLY A 108 -2.40 4.41 0.30
C GLY A 108 -2.16 5.00 1.69
N LYS A 109 -2.66 6.23 1.93
CA LYS A 109 -2.58 6.91 3.23
C LYS A 109 -3.42 6.22 4.31
N GLU A 110 -4.67 5.89 3.99
CA GLU A 110 -5.55 5.13 4.91
C GLU A 110 -4.93 3.79 5.31
N LEU A 111 -4.18 3.15 4.40
CA LEU A 111 -3.52 1.87 4.67
C LEU A 111 -2.41 2.01 5.72
N ILE A 112 -1.66 3.12 5.70
CA ILE A 112 -0.63 3.43 6.70
C ILE A 112 -1.26 3.74 8.06
N GLU A 113 -2.33 4.53 8.06
CA GLU A 113 -3.04 4.87 9.30
C GLU A 113 -3.54 3.61 10.02
N LYS A 114 -4.14 2.68 9.28
CA LYS A 114 -4.57 1.38 9.82
C LYS A 114 -3.41 0.53 10.35
N GLU A 115 -2.28 0.52 9.64
CA GLU A 115 -1.08 -0.19 10.10
C GLU A 115 -0.52 0.43 11.39
N ASN A 116 -0.52 1.75 11.50
CA ASN A 116 -0.08 2.46 12.70
C ASN A 116 -1.02 2.25 13.88
N GLU A 117 -2.34 2.25 13.65
CA GLU A 117 -3.32 1.89 14.68
C GLU A 117 -3.10 0.48 15.24
N GLU A 118 -2.86 -0.50 14.37
CA GLU A 118 -2.59 -1.87 14.80
C GLU A 118 -1.26 -2.00 15.53
N ARG A 119 -0.22 -1.27 15.10
CA ARG A 119 1.06 -1.21 15.79
C ARG A 119 0.95 -0.57 17.17
N ARG A 120 0.21 0.54 17.31
CA ARG A 120 -0.10 1.17 18.61
C ARG A 120 -0.77 0.19 19.57
N LYS A 121 -1.79 -0.54 19.09
CA LYS A 121 -2.47 -1.57 19.90
C LYS A 121 -1.53 -2.68 20.36
N GLN A 122 -0.45 -2.92 19.62
CA GLN A 122 0.57 -3.93 19.93
C GLN A 122 1.79 -3.36 20.66
N GLY A 123 1.80 -2.06 21.03
CA GLY A 123 2.96 -1.40 21.65
C GLY A 123 4.19 -1.32 20.74
N LYS A 124 3.99 -1.35 19.41
CA LYS A 124 5.06 -1.28 18.41
C LYS A 124 5.21 0.13 17.85
N THR A 125 6.41 0.44 17.37
CA THR A 125 6.73 1.71 16.71
C THR A 125 5.88 1.92 15.45
N GLU A 126 5.39 3.15 15.30
CA GLU A 126 4.63 3.60 14.13
C GLU A 126 5.53 3.75 12.90
N ILE A 127 4.91 3.58 11.72
CA ILE A 127 5.48 3.90 10.42
C ILE A 127 5.23 5.38 10.16
N VAL A 128 6.29 6.17 10.13
CA VAL A 128 6.24 7.58 9.78
C VAL A 128 6.75 7.75 8.36
N LEU A 129 5.95 8.40 7.51
CA LEU A 129 6.39 8.85 6.18
C LEU A 129 6.44 10.37 6.15
N LYS A 130 7.55 10.97 5.69
CA LYS A 130 7.59 12.39 5.37
C LYS A 130 6.85 12.63 4.06
N ILE A 131 5.60 13.03 4.17
CA ILE A 131 4.84 13.50 3.01
C ILE A 131 5.37 14.89 2.67
N VAL A 132 6.25 14.98 1.68
CA VAL A 132 6.65 16.27 1.10
C VAL A 132 5.52 16.76 0.20
N ALA A 133 4.64 17.59 0.74
CA ALA A 133 3.65 18.29 -0.06
C ALA A 133 4.34 19.48 -0.76
N ASN A 134 4.53 19.38 -2.08
CA ASN A 134 4.82 20.56 -2.91
C ASN A 134 3.51 21.32 -3.11
N VAL A 135 3.13 22.13 -2.12
CA VAL A 135 2.15 23.20 -2.31
C VAL A 135 2.97 24.41 -2.78
N GLY A 136 2.54 25.03 -3.88
CA GLY A 136 3.25 26.14 -4.54
C GLY A 136 3.91 27.10 -3.54
N VAL A 137 5.22 27.31 -3.74
CA VAL A 137 6.08 28.29 -3.06
C VAL A 137 6.39 28.02 -1.57
N VAL A 138 5.80 27.03 -0.91
CA VAL A 138 6.18 26.68 0.48
C VAL A 138 6.29 25.17 0.67
N LYS A 139 7.52 24.67 0.91
CA LYS A 139 7.77 23.31 1.41
C LYS A 139 7.32 23.24 2.87
N ALA A 140 6.17 22.63 3.13
CA ALA A 140 5.79 22.25 4.49
C ALA A 140 6.27 20.82 4.76
N GLU A 141 7.29 20.68 5.62
CA GLU A 141 7.66 19.38 6.18
C GLU A 141 6.81 19.12 7.44
N ALA A 142 5.78 18.28 7.32
CA ALA A 142 5.12 17.74 8.49
C ALA A 142 5.92 16.54 9.00
N VAL A 143 6.77 16.78 10.00
CA VAL A 143 7.39 15.70 10.78
C VAL A 143 6.51 15.45 11.99
N VAL A 144 5.72 14.37 11.96
CA VAL A 144 5.12 13.84 13.20
C VAL A 144 6.24 13.15 13.96
N LYS A 145 6.89 13.89 14.87
CA LYS A 145 7.94 13.37 15.76
C LYS A 145 7.29 12.73 16.98
N THR A 146 7.84 11.60 17.43
CA THR A 146 7.78 11.19 18.84
C THR A 146 9.17 10.94 19.38
N HIS A 147 9.34 11.33 20.65
CA HIS A 147 10.60 11.36 21.40
C HIS A 147 10.99 9.96 21.89
N ILE A 148 12.32 9.77 22.00
CA ILE A 148 13.06 8.57 22.43
C ILE A 148 12.61 8.11 23.81
#